data_AF-A0A401GHE0-F1
#
_entry.id   AF-A0A401GHE0-F1
#
_cell.length_a   1.000
_cell.length_b   1.000
_cell.length_c   1.000
_cell.angle_alpha   90.00
_cell.angle_beta   90.00
_cell.angle_gamma   90.00
#
_symmetry.space_group_name_H-M   'P 1'
#
loop_
_entity.id
_entity.type
_entity.pdbx_description
1 polymer ?
#
loop_
_entity_poly.entity_id
_entity_poly.type
_entity_poly.pdbx_seq_one_letter_code
_entity_poly.pdbx_strand_id
1 'polypeptide(L)'
;MSEYETKNSQSDLNRPEDTQHTILPTVQDLWTTEEHEKMDRAVLEKVRDIAPPCKILDDYKDAAQLLLQIIEPCKDVMKYSLIDHHYNLEAVCDSCPELRVVLAEALEKTTFAHIRCLEIVRNDARFPSFLSAEYPVYSRVVIWHGSTRGSSDSLLNSLAREHVVVPLSLRDSGRDISPSDRAVYKWFNEDQDDPDDMTVRFTAFLAALFEKVAHILEHPEEDIIDRIAKEKSLQQSVRQEAFQHLPRTLAGKLHLFMTIGRRKDRRQGKLRREFYDQVLQRAIELYRYVTSGGTAEKACVPEIMTNQPSHSPADKLAAFLQSSAQHAVSLVVPPRSTASKSPSERLFLVVENAHTLVTRLHINAEHHPNNGEEWTRFSCLRRAFRALHGLPIWCICAGFAKAAILWNAMDDQFKDHQGSGCRVVFGVLQFRERD
;
A
#
# COMPACT_ATOMS: atom_id res chain seq x y z
N MET A 1 -14.53 -48.83 48.79
CA MET A 1 -13.85 -48.40 50.03
C MET A 1 -12.38 -48.19 49.67
N SER A 2 -11.97 -46.94 49.42
CA SER A 2 -11.32 -46.03 50.39
C SER A 2 -9.82 -46.37 50.46
N GLU A 3 -8.81 -45.52 50.24
CA GLU A 3 -8.59 -44.08 50.06
C GLU A 3 -7.22 -43.96 49.33
N TYR A 4 -7.05 -43.05 48.37
CA TYR A 4 -6.24 -41.83 48.48
C TYR A 4 -4.98 -41.90 49.36
N GLU A 5 -3.80 -41.81 48.73
CA GLU A 5 -2.70 -41.00 49.27
C GLU A 5 -1.85 -40.41 48.14
N THR A 6 -1.90 -39.08 48.04
CA THR A 6 -1.07 -38.21 47.22
C THR A 6 0.18 -37.84 48.01
N LYS A 7 1.37 -37.81 47.38
CA LYS A 7 2.45 -36.89 47.79
C LYS A 7 3.42 -36.60 46.65
N ASN A 8 3.54 -35.30 46.39
CA ASN A 8 4.49 -34.60 45.53
C ASN A 8 5.95 -34.79 45.95
N SER A 9 6.86 -34.57 44.99
CA SER A 9 8.02 -33.65 45.02
C SER A 9 9.15 -34.21 44.13
N GLN A 10 9.36 -33.67 42.92
CA GLN A 10 10.26 -32.55 42.56
C GLN A 10 11.73 -32.97 42.37
N SER A 11 12.38 -32.34 41.38
CA SER A 11 13.82 -32.36 40.99
C SER A 11 14.31 -33.67 40.33
N ASP A 12 14.91 -33.74 39.14
CA ASP A 12 15.64 -32.78 38.31
C ASP A 12 15.52 -33.14 36.82
N LEU A 13 15.03 -32.21 36.00
CA LEU A 13 15.13 -32.24 34.54
C LEU A 13 16.34 -31.40 34.14
N ASN A 14 17.52 -32.03 34.06
CA ASN A 14 18.63 -31.51 33.27
C ASN A 14 18.28 -31.67 31.79
N ARG A 15 17.82 -30.58 31.16
CA ARG A 15 17.68 -30.48 29.70
C ARG A 15 18.74 -29.49 29.21
N PRO A 16 19.60 -29.87 28.26
CA PRO A 16 20.57 -28.94 27.70
C PRO A 16 19.82 -27.90 26.85
N GLU A 17 20.01 -26.62 27.18
CA GLU A 17 19.60 -25.49 26.37
C GLU A 17 20.51 -25.37 25.14
N ASP A 18 20.28 -26.20 24.12
CA ASP A 18 20.71 -25.87 22.76
C ASP A 18 19.58 -25.06 22.10
N THR A 19 19.50 -23.79 22.49
CA THR A 19 18.72 -22.81 21.73
C THR A 19 19.52 -22.49 20.47
N GLN A 20 19.38 -23.33 19.44
CA GLN A 20 19.80 -22.97 18.09
C GLN A 20 18.99 -21.73 17.68
N HIS A 21 19.58 -20.56 17.88
CA HIS A 21 19.12 -19.33 17.26
C HIS A 21 19.11 -19.59 15.75
N THR A 22 17.92 -19.75 15.18
CA THR A 22 17.75 -19.76 13.74
C THR A 22 18.12 -18.36 13.26
N ILE A 23 19.37 -18.20 12.84
CA ILE A 23 19.86 -16.99 12.20
C ILE A 23 18.98 -16.79 10.97
N LEU A 24 18.17 -15.74 10.98
CA LEU A 24 17.45 -15.31 9.78
C LEU A 24 18.49 -15.14 8.67
N PRO A 25 18.31 -15.74 7.48
CA PRO A 25 19.29 -15.64 6.42
C PRO A 25 19.47 -14.16 6.07
N THR A 26 20.66 -13.65 6.35
CA THR A 26 21.11 -12.30 6.02
C THR A 26 20.89 -12.08 4.53
N VAL A 27 20.36 -10.91 4.16
CA VAL A 27 20.29 -10.47 2.77
C VAL A 27 21.71 -10.65 2.21
N GLN A 28 21.84 -11.48 1.18
CA GLN A 28 23.15 -11.82 0.64
C GLN A 28 23.62 -10.60 -0.13
N ASP A 29 24.65 -9.95 0.40
CA ASP A 29 25.25 -8.79 -0.24
C ASP A 29 25.71 -9.18 -1.65
N LEU A 30 25.45 -8.32 -2.64
CA LEU A 30 25.86 -8.57 -4.01
C LEU A 30 27.38 -8.42 -4.17
N TRP A 31 28.01 -7.75 -3.20
CA TRP A 31 29.45 -7.54 -3.18
C TRP A 31 30.04 -8.13 -1.90
N THR A 32 31.22 -8.68 -2.04
CA THR A 32 32.06 -9.05 -0.91
C THR A 32 32.51 -7.80 -0.14
N THR A 33 32.93 -7.97 1.12
CA THR A 33 33.52 -6.89 1.91
C THR A 33 34.71 -6.25 1.18
N GLU A 34 35.54 -7.05 0.50
CA GLU A 34 36.69 -6.56 -0.27
C GLU A 34 36.26 -5.68 -1.47
N GLU A 35 35.17 -6.04 -2.15
CA GLU A 35 34.60 -5.25 -3.24
C GLU A 35 34.00 -3.94 -2.73
N HIS A 36 33.32 -3.97 -1.58
CA HIS A 36 32.84 -2.76 -0.92
C HIS A 36 33.97 -1.81 -0.56
N GLU A 37 35.03 -2.31 0.07
CA GLU A 37 36.20 -1.51 0.42
C GLU A 37 36.89 -0.94 -0.82
N LYS A 38 37.01 -1.73 -1.90
CA LYS A 38 37.60 -1.27 -3.16
C LYS A 38 36.79 -0.13 -3.76
N MET A 39 35.46 -0.24 -3.78
CA MET A 39 34.58 0.81 -4.25
C MET A 39 34.57 2.02 -3.29
N ASP A 40 34.62 1.81 -1.97
CA ASP A 40 34.67 2.90 -0.98
C ASP A 40 35.95 3.73 -1.14
N ARG A 41 37.10 3.07 -1.33
CA ARG A 41 38.36 3.75 -1.68
C ARG A 41 38.24 4.57 -2.96
N ALA A 42 37.58 4.04 -3.99
CA ALA A 42 37.37 4.75 -5.25
C ALA A 42 36.44 5.97 -5.08
N VAL A 43 35.40 5.87 -4.25
CA VAL A 43 34.55 7.01 -3.89
C VAL A 43 35.40 8.06 -3.17
N LEU A 44 36.09 7.68 -2.09
CA LEU A 44 36.91 8.58 -1.26
C LEU A 44 37.99 9.30 -2.06
N GLU A 45 38.60 8.63 -3.04
CA GLU A 45 39.60 9.24 -3.93
C GLU A 45 38.96 10.31 -4.81
N LYS A 46 37.78 10.05 -5.38
CA LYS A 46 37.05 11.00 -6.23
C LYS A 46 36.40 12.14 -5.45
N VAL A 47 36.07 11.92 -4.17
CA VAL A 47 35.44 12.93 -3.31
C VAL A 47 36.43 13.62 -2.38
N ARG A 48 37.75 13.41 -2.58
CA ARG A 48 38.79 13.97 -1.71
C ARG A 48 38.74 15.50 -1.62
N ASP A 49 38.29 16.15 -2.69
CA ASP A 49 38.11 17.60 -2.77
C ASP A 49 36.73 18.07 -2.31
N ILE A 50 35.78 17.14 -2.14
CA ILE A 50 34.50 17.39 -1.48
C ILE A 50 34.78 17.42 0.02
N ALA A 51 34.39 18.51 0.65
CA ALA A 51 34.93 18.92 1.93
C ALA A 51 34.31 18.12 3.12
N PRO A 52 34.67 18.40 4.40
CA PRO A 52 34.37 17.51 5.52
C PRO A 52 32.87 17.23 5.70
N PRO A 53 32.48 16.19 6.47
CA PRO A 53 31.08 15.79 6.68
C PRO A 53 30.10 16.94 6.98
N CYS A 54 30.55 18.00 7.66
CA CYS A 54 29.72 19.20 7.91
C CYS A 54 29.27 19.91 6.62
N LYS A 55 30.08 19.90 5.54
CA LYS A 55 29.65 20.45 4.25
C LYS A 55 28.60 19.61 3.56
N ILE A 56 28.64 18.28 3.71
CA ILE A 56 27.59 17.40 3.18
C ILE A 56 26.24 17.71 3.86
N LEU A 57 26.27 18.05 5.14
CA LEU A 57 25.09 18.45 5.89
C LEU A 57 24.54 19.80 5.41
N ASP A 58 25.41 20.76 5.12
CA ASP A 58 25.01 22.14 4.82
C ASP A 58 24.72 22.38 3.34
N ASP A 59 25.42 21.69 2.42
CA ASP A 59 25.35 21.90 0.98
C ASP A 59 24.81 20.65 0.26
N TYR A 60 23.60 20.78 -0.29
CA TYR A 60 22.94 19.72 -1.03
C TYR A 60 23.65 19.36 -2.34
N LYS A 61 24.48 20.25 -2.91
CA LYS A 61 25.27 19.97 -4.11
C LYS A 61 26.44 19.05 -3.81
N ASP A 62 27.14 19.32 -2.71
CA ASP A 62 28.22 18.45 -2.23
C ASP A 62 27.67 17.06 -1.87
N ALA A 63 26.48 17.01 -1.24
CA ALA A 63 25.78 15.75 -0.96
C ALA A 63 25.39 15.00 -2.25
N ALA A 64 24.89 15.71 -3.26
CA ALA A 64 24.52 15.13 -4.55
C ALA A 64 25.73 14.57 -5.31
N GLN A 65 26.86 15.30 -5.26
CA GLN A 65 28.10 14.86 -5.87
C GLN A 65 28.64 13.61 -5.15
N LEU A 66 28.61 13.56 -3.82
CA LEU A 66 28.96 12.35 -3.06
C LEU A 66 28.07 11.17 -3.41
N LEU A 67 26.74 11.38 -3.46
CA LEU A 67 25.78 10.34 -3.83
C LEU A 67 26.04 9.81 -5.24
N LEU A 68 26.32 10.69 -6.21
CA LEU A 68 26.67 10.30 -7.58
C LEU A 68 27.87 9.35 -7.63
N GLN A 69 28.91 9.63 -6.85
CA GLN A 69 30.11 8.79 -6.81
C GLN A 69 29.83 7.43 -6.19
N ILE A 70 28.94 7.35 -5.19
CA ILE A 70 28.54 6.08 -4.55
C ILE A 70 27.77 5.20 -5.53
N ILE A 71 26.88 5.78 -6.34
CA ILE A 71 25.98 5.03 -7.22
C ILE A 71 26.60 4.68 -8.58
N GLU A 72 27.55 5.49 -9.08
CA GLU A 72 28.15 5.32 -10.41
C GLU A 72 28.79 3.92 -10.63
N PRO A 73 29.56 3.35 -9.69
CA PRO A 73 30.13 2.01 -9.85
C PRO A 73 29.08 0.89 -9.91
N CYS A 74 27.82 1.18 -9.52
CA CYS A 74 26.74 0.22 -9.41
C CYS A 74 25.77 0.25 -10.62
N LYS A 75 26.10 1.02 -11.67
CA LYS A 75 25.25 1.26 -12.87
C LYS A 75 24.68 -0.02 -13.50
N ASP A 76 25.44 -1.12 -13.50
CA ASP A 76 25.02 -2.39 -14.12
C ASP A 76 24.02 -3.19 -13.28
N VAL A 77 24.01 -2.95 -11.96
CA VAL A 77 23.11 -3.59 -10.98
C VAL A 77 21.85 -2.75 -10.77
N MET A 78 21.99 -1.44 -10.86
CA MET A 78 20.89 -0.47 -10.76
C MET A 78 20.25 -0.22 -12.13
N LYS A 79 19.48 -1.20 -12.62
CA LYS A 79 18.68 -0.99 -13.84
C LYS A 79 17.53 0.00 -13.59
N TYR A 80 17.80 1.27 -13.91
CA TYR A 80 16.84 2.31 -14.33
C TYR A 80 15.84 2.87 -13.28
N SER A 81 16.15 4.06 -12.75
CA SER A 81 15.23 5.22 -12.68
C SER A 81 15.95 6.50 -12.24
N LEU A 82 17.00 6.38 -11.42
CA LEU A 82 17.84 7.50 -10.94
C LEU A 82 18.98 7.89 -11.89
N ILE A 83 19.44 6.98 -12.75
CA ILE A 83 20.69 7.13 -13.53
C ILE A 83 20.41 7.52 -14.99
N ASP A 84 19.34 7.02 -15.61
CA ASP A 84 19.10 7.19 -17.05
C ASP A 84 18.56 8.57 -17.43
N HIS A 85 18.21 9.35 -16.42
CA HIS A 85 17.98 10.77 -16.54
C HIS A 85 18.84 11.42 -15.46
N HIS A 86 19.71 12.35 -15.85
CA HIS A 86 20.39 13.27 -14.93
C HIS A 86 19.36 14.20 -14.22
N TYR A 87 18.30 13.64 -13.63
CA TYR A 87 17.37 14.35 -12.76
C TYR A 87 18.08 14.60 -11.44
N ASN A 88 18.70 15.76 -11.40
CA ASN A 88 18.86 16.64 -10.26
C ASN A 88 19.03 15.93 -8.90
N LEU A 89 20.11 15.16 -8.74
CA LEU A 89 20.54 14.65 -7.42
C LEU A 89 20.65 15.79 -6.39
N GLU A 90 20.92 17.02 -6.85
CA GLU A 90 20.89 18.22 -6.02
C GLU A 90 19.49 18.43 -5.41
N ALA A 91 18.42 18.37 -6.20
CA ALA A 91 17.05 18.48 -5.69
C ALA A 91 16.67 17.36 -4.71
N VAL A 92 17.20 16.14 -4.90
CA VAL A 92 16.98 15.02 -3.96
C VAL A 92 17.66 15.30 -2.62
N CYS A 93 18.91 15.77 -2.66
CA CYS A 93 19.65 16.11 -1.44
C CYS A 93 19.12 17.38 -0.76
N ASP A 94 18.57 18.32 -1.54
CA ASP A 94 17.94 19.54 -1.05
C ASP A 94 16.65 19.22 -0.29
N SER A 95 15.79 18.40 -0.90
CA SER A 95 14.50 18.00 -0.33
C SER A 95 14.58 16.91 0.76
N CYS A 96 15.75 16.30 0.99
CA CYS A 96 15.93 15.25 2.01
C CYS A 96 17.16 15.50 2.91
N PRO A 97 17.01 16.32 3.97
CA PRO A 97 18.07 16.56 4.95
C PRO A 97 18.56 15.26 5.63
N GLU A 98 17.69 14.28 5.85
CA GLU A 98 18.07 13.00 6.46
C GLU A 98 19.02 12.19 5.57
N LEU A 99 18.85 12.26 4.24
CA LEU A 99 19.79 11.65 3.30
C LEU A 99 21.17 12.29 3.43
N ARG A 100 21.24 13.63 3.61
CA ARG A 100 22.50 14.33 3.85
C ARG A 100 23.16 13.91 5.17
N VAL A 101 22.37 13.67 6.22
CA VAL A 101 22.88 13.08 7.49
C VAL A 101 23.48 11.70 7.25
N VAL A 102 22.77 10.83 6.55
CA VAL A 102 23.27 9.47 6.23
C VAL A 102 24.54 9.52 5.37
N LEU A 103 24.60 10.42 4.39
CA LEU A 103 25.77 10.63 3.54
C LEU A 103 26.98 11.17 4.33
N ALA A 104 26.74 12.13 5.22
CA ALA A 104 27.77 12.70 6.09
C ALA A 104 28.34 11.64 7.05
N GLU A 105 27.47 10.84 7.67
CA GLU A 105 27.89 9.72 8.53
C GLU A 105 28.66 8.65 7.76
N ALA A 106 28.22 8.33 6.53
CA ALA A 106 28.89 7.35 5.67
C ALA A 106 30.29 7.84 5.27
N LEU A 107 30.42 9.14 4.96
CA LEU A 107 31.70 9.78 4.68
C LEU A 107 32.62 9.76 5.92
N GLU A 108 32.10 10.09 7.10
CA GLU A 108 32.85 10.03 8.37
C GLU A 108 33.33 8.62 8.70
N LYS A 109 32.46 7.62 8.51
CA LYS A 109 32.77 6.20 8.73
C LYS A 109 33.57 5.58 7.58
N THR A 110 33.86 6.35 6.53
CA THR A 110 34.58 5.90 5.32
C THR A 110 33.97 4.66 4.66
N THR A 111 32.65 4.46 4.78
CA THR A 111 31.96 3.31 4.19
C THR A 111 30.60 3.66 3.63
N PHE A 112 30.35 3.19 2.40
CA PHE A 112 29.11 3.46 1.65
C PHE A 112 28.34 2.17 1.34
N ALA A 113 28.71 1.04 1.97
CA ALA A 113 28.07 -0.26 1.76
C ALA A 113 26.55 -0.18 2.01
N HIS A 114 26.13 0.39 3.14
CA HIS A 114 24.71 0.51 3.48
C HIS A 114 23.91 1.33 2.46
N ILE A 115 24.51 2.36 1.86
CA ILE A 115 23.85 3.20 0.85
C ILE A 115 23.65 2.42 -0.45
N ARG A 116 24.66 1.64 -0.88
CA ARG A 116 24.54 0.77 -2.06
C ARG A 116 23.55 -0.38 -1.84
N CYS A 117 23.47 -0.90 -0.62
CA CYS A 117 22.62 -2.04 -0.29
C CYS A 117 21.16 -1.66 0.01
N LEU A 118 20.84 -0.38 0.28
CA LEU A 118 19.47 0.11 0.49
C LEU A 118 18.55 -0.10 -0.73
N GLU A 119 19.07 -0.18 -1.94
CA GLU A 119 18.29 -0.51 -3.15
C GLU A 119 18.24 -2.02 -3.46
N ILE A 120 19.22 -2.80 -3.01
CA ILE A 120 19.20 -4.28 -3.09
C ILE A 120 18.11 -4.82 -2.16
N VAL A 121 17.98 -4.21 -0.99
CA VAL A 121 16.88 -4.35 -0.04
C VAL A 121 15.53 -4.07 -0.73
N ARG A 122 15.42 -3.09 -1.65
CA ARG A 122 14.19 -2.88 -2.45
C ARG A 122 13.93 -3.94 -3.54
N ASN A 123 14.94 -4.74 -3.91
CA ASN A 123 14.88 -5.74 -4.99
C ASN A 123 14.97 -7.20 -4.51
N ASP A 124 15.16 -7.48 -3.22
CA ASP A 124 15.10 -8.85 -2.70
C ASP A 124 13.65 -9.34 -2.68
N ALA A 125 13.37 -10.47 -3.34
CA ALA A 125 12.06 -11.11 -3.37
C ALA A 125 11.50 -11.48 -1.98
N ARG A 126 12.32 -11.32 -0.93
CA ARG A 126 12.00 -11.57 0.48
C ARG A 126 11.79 -10.27 1.26
N PHE A 127 11.22 -9.23 0.67
CA PHE A 127 11.03 -7.93 1.35
C PHE A 127 9.65 -7.71 2.00
N PRO A 128 9.41 -8.17 3.26
CA PRO A 128 8.34 -7.68 4.12
C PRO A 128 8.83 -6.84 5.32
N SER A 129 10.13 -6.48 5.41
CA SER A 129 10.66 -5.79 6.60
C SER A 129 10.26 -4.31 6.71
N PHE A 130 10.01 -3.59 5.62
CA PHE A 130 9.46 -2.22 5.69
C PHE A 130 8.02 -2.17 6.22
N LEU A 131 7.24 -3.22 5.94
CA LEU A 131 5.92 -3.38 6.52
C LEU A 131 6.04 -3.47 8.06
N SER A 132 7.09 -4.09 8.61
CA SER A 132 7.24 -4.29 10.06
C SER A 132 7.50 -3.03 10.90
N ALA A 133 7.87 -1.90 10.29
CA ALA A 133 8.25 -0.71 11.04
C ALA A 133 7.03 0.02 11.63
N GLU A 134 6.98 0.13 12.97
CA GLU A 134 5.96 0.83 13.77
C GLU A 134 6.09 2.37 13.68
N TYR A 135 6.32 2.93 12.49
CA TYR A 135 6.32 4.39 12.35
C TYR A 135 4.87 4.93 12.24
N PRO A 136 4.55 6.05 12.93
CA PRO A 136 3.30 6.76 12.73
C PRO A 136 3.33 7.43 11.34
N VAL A 137 2.91 6.67 10.33
CA VAL A 137 2.75 7.17 8.96
C VAL A 137 1.33 7.68 8.82
N TYR A 138 1.19 8.98 8.51
CA TYR A 138 -0.10 9.67 8.43
C TYR A 138 -1.05 9.10 7.36
N SER A 139 -0.51 8.45 6.32
CA SER A 139 -1.27 7.68 5.32
C SER A 139 -0.35 6.68 4.61
N ARG A 140 -0.68 5.39 4.64
CA ARG A 140 0.15 4.32 4.03
C ARG A 140 -0.27 4.04 2.59
N VAL A 141 -0.15 5.06 1.74
CA VAL A 141 -0.32 4.91 0.28
C VAL A 141 1.04 4.63 -0.35
N VAL A 142 1.18 3.48 -0.99
CA VAL A 142 2.38 3.02 -1.67
C VAL A 142 2.10 2.99 -3.17
N ILE A 143 2.92 3.69 -3.95
CA ILE A 143 2.85 3.62 -5.42
C ILE A 143 3.76 2.48 -5.88
N TRP A 144 3.20 1.54 -6.63
CA TRP A 144 3.91 0.37 -7.12
C TRP A 144 4.08 0.38 -8.64
N HIS A 145 5.33 0.31 -9.08
CA HIS A 145 5.72 0.26 -10.48
C HIS A 145 6.14 -1.16 -10.89
N GLY A 146 5.16 -1.99 -11.26
CA GLY A 146 5.46 -3.24 -11.96
C GLY A 146 5.84 -2.97 -13.42
N SER A 147 7.03 -3.41 -13.84
CA SER A 147 7.53 -3.14 -15.21
C SER A 147 6.99 -4.10 -16.28
N THR A 148 6.19 -5.12 -15.91
CA THR A 148 5.74 -6.18 -16.84
C THR A 148 4.25 -6.49 -16.74
N ARG A 149 3.64 -6.88 -17.87
CA ARG A 149 2.28 -7.46 -17.92
C ARG A 149 2.24 -8.72 -17.06
N GLY A 150 1.33 -8.80 -16.09
CA GLY A 150 1.20 -9.96 -15.18
C GLY A 150 1.80 -9.76 -13.79
N SER A 151 2.65 -8.73 -13.60
CA SER A 151 3.28 -8.45 -12.31
C SER A 151 2.28 -8.09 -11.20
N SER A 152 1.15 -7.44 -11.53
CA SER A 152 0.14 -7.08 -10.52
C SER A 152 -0.64 -8.28 -9.98
N ASP A 153 -0.95 -9.25 -10.85
CA ASP A 153 -1.57 -10.52 -10.45
C ASP A 153 -0.61 -11.31 -9.52
N SER A 154 0.70 -11.29 -9.80
CA SER A 154 1.71 -11.90 -8.91
C SER A 154 1.79 -11.21 -7.53
N LEU A 155 1.82 -9.88 -7.50
CA LEU A 155 1.80 -9.11 -6.25
C LEU A 155 0.55 -9.41 -5.43
N LEU A 156 -0.63 -9.39 -6.07
CA LEU A 156 -1.90 -9.71 -5.43
C LEU A 156 -1.89 -11.09 -4.82
N ASN A 157 -1.44 -12.10 -5.57
CA ASN A 157 -1.36 -13.48 -5.10
C ASN A 157 -0.34 -13.64 -3.96
N SER A 158 0.78 -12.90 -3.99
CA SER A 158 1.77 -12.91 -2.92
C SER A 158 1.22 -12.31 -1.64
N LEU A 159 0.59 -11.13 -1.72
CA LEU A 159 0.00 -10.47 -0.55
C LEU A 159 -1.17 -11.29 0.02
N ALA A 160 -2.02 -11.84 -0.85
CA ALA A 160 -3.20 -12.59 -0.45
C ALA A 160 -2.89 -13.91 0.30
N ARG A 161 -1.65 -14.40 0.24
CA ARG A 161 -1.23 -15.59 1.01
C ARG A 161 -1.13 -15.29 2.50
N GLU A 162 -0.77 -14.07 2.86
CA GLU A 162 -0.42 -13.69 4.24
C GLU A 162 -1.32 -12.56 4.78
N HIS A 163 -2.05 -11.88 3.91
CA HIS A 163 -2.77 -10.66 4.23
C HIS A 163 -4.13 -10.61 3.55
N VAL A 164 -5.06 -9.90 4.19
CA VAL A 164 -6.39 -9.65 3.63
C VAL A 164 -6.24 -8.57 2.55
N VAL A 165 -6.47 -8.96 1.30
CA VAL A 165 -6.31 -8.08 0.13
C VAL A 165 -7.66 -7.84 -0.52
N VAL A 166 -7.99 -6.57 -0.71
CA VAL A 166 -9.15 -6.10 -1.47
C VAL A 166 -8.64 -5.56 -2.81
N PRO A 167 -8.73 -6.34 -3.91
CA PRO A 167 -8.22 -5.91 -5.21
C PRO A 167 -9.23 -5.02 -5.94
N LEU A 168 -8.84 -3.82 -6.31
CA LEU A 168 -9.64 -2.87 -7.10
C LEU A 168 -8.98 -2.60 -8.46
N SER A 169 -9.61 -3.00 -9.56
CA SER A 169 -9.07 -2.87 -10.92
C SER A 169 -9.76 -1.76 -11.70
N LEU A 170 -9.10 -0.60 -11.82
CA LEU A 170 -9.62 0.61 -12.46
C LEU A 170 -9.31 0.68 -13.96
N ARG A 171 -9.48 -0.43 -14.69
CA ARG A 171 -9.21 -0.44 -16.14
C ARG A 171 -10.42 0.01 -16.95
N ASP A 172 -10.17 0.73 -18.03
CA ASP A 172 -11.13 0.78 -19.13
C ASP A 172 -11.12 -0.55 -19.91
N SER A 173 -12.30 -1.03 -20.28
CA SER A 173 -12.60 -2.39 -20.75
C SER A 173 -12.00 -2.80 -22.11
N GLY A 174 -11.02 -2.07 -22.66
CA GLY A 174 -10.66 -2.14 -24.07
C GLY A 174 -9.51 -3.08 -24.48
N ARG A 175 -8.43 -3.25 -23.68
CA ARG A 175 -7.18 -3.84 -24.24
C ARG A 175 -6.36 -4.78 -23.33
N ASP A 176 -6.54 -4.77 -22.02
CA ASP A 176 -5.65 -5.49 -21.07
C ASP A 176 -6.15 -6.87 -20.63
N ILE A 177 -5.23 -7.68 -20.05
CA ILE A 177 -5.40 -9.12 -19.75
C ILE A 177 -6.18 -9.37 -18.44
N SER A 178 -6.01 -8.54 -17.41
CA SER A 178 -6.73 -8.72 -16.13
C SER A 178 -8.10 -8.03 -16.15
N PRO A 179 -9.11 -8.64 -15.53
CA PRO A 179 -10.49 -8.17 -15.56
C PRO A 179 -10.66 -6.80 -14.86
N SER A 180 -11.62 -6.02 -15.36
CA SER A 180 -11.91 -4.65 -14.89
C SER A 180 -13.09 -4.63 -13.92
N ASP A 181 -13.00 -3.84 -12.86
CA ASP A 181 -14.14 -3.46 -12.02
C ASP A 181 -14.85 -2.25 -12.66
N ARG A 182 -15.43 -2.47 -13.85
CA ARG A 182 -15.90 -1.41 -14.76
C ARG A 182 -16.87 -0.42 -14.11
N ALA A 183 -17.77 -0.90 -13.24
CA ALA A 183 -18.71 -0.04 -12.54
C ALA A 183 -17.97 0.94 -11.60
N VAL A 184 -16.96 0.45 -10.89
CA VAL A 184 -16.12 1.29 -10.01
C VAL A 184 -15.24 2.22 -10.84
N TYR A 185 -14.64 1.73 -11.93
CA TYR A 185 -13.92 2.58 -12.87
C TYR A 185 -14.77 3.75 -13.36
N LYS A 186 -16.00 3.49 -13.81
CA LYS A 186 -16.95 4.54 -14.23
C LYS A 186 -17.27 5.49 -13.10
N TRP A 187 -17.52 4.98 -11.90
CA TRP A 187 -17.76 5.81 -10.72
C TRP A 187 -16.57 6.72 -10.40
N PHE A 188 -15.33 6.23 -10.53
CA PHE A 188 -14.13 7.03 -10.23
C PHE A 188 -13.83 8.05 -11.34
N ASN A 189 -14.27 7.79 -12.57
CA ASN A 189 -13.98 8.62 -13.74
C ASN A 189 -15.19 9.38 -14.28
N GLU A 190 -16.30 9.42 -13.54
CA GLU A 190 -17.40 10.32 -13.89
C GLU A 190 -16.89 11.77 -13.84
N ASP A 191 -17.36 12.58 -14.79
CA ASP A 191 -16.94 13.97 -14.89
C ASP A 191 -17.45 14.72 -13.66
N GLN A 192 -16.50 15.23 -12.88
CA GLN A 192 -16.72 16.13 -11.76
C GLN A 192 -15.57 17.13 -11.78
N ASP A 193 -15.92 18.40 -11.79
CA ASP A 193 -14.96 19.49 -11.92
C ASP A 193 -14.49 20.03 -10.56
N ASP A 194 -15.18 19.65 -9.47
CA ASP A 194 -14.87 20.05 -8.09
C ASP A 194 -14.04 18.96 -7.35
N PRO A 195 -12.80 19.28 -6.94
CA PRO A 195 -11.96 18.36 -6.16
C PRO A 195 -12.50 18.00 -4.78
N ASP A 196 -13.26 18.89 -4.12
CA ASP A 196 -13.83 18.63 -2.80
C ASP A 196 -14.98 17.62 -2.92
N ASP A 197 -15.85 17.79 -3.91
CA ASP A 197 -16.89 16.81 -4.24
C ASP A 197 -16.30 15.43 -4.60
N MET A 198 -15.26 15.41 -5.43
CA MET A 198 -14.54 14.17 -5.76
C MET A 198 -13.92 13.51 -4.52
N THR A 199 -13.41 14.31 -3.56
CA THR A 199 -12.90 13.80 -2.28
C THR A 199 -14.03 13.17 -1.45
N VAL A 200 -15.20 13.82 -1.36
CA VAL A 200 -16.38 13.28 -0.67
C VAL A 200 -16.80 11.96 -1.32
N ARG A 201 -16.83 11.92 -2.65
CA ARG A 201 -17.15 10.73 -3.44
C ARG A 201 -16.22 9.55 -3.16
N PHE A 202 -14.91 9.78 -3.10
CA PHE A 202 -13.95 8.73 -2.71
C PHE A 202 -14.07 8.33 -1.25
N THR A 203 -14.35 9.28 -0.36
CA THR A 203 -14.57 9.00 1.07
C THR A 203 -15.80 8.10 1.24
N ALA A 204 -16.90 8.38 0.53
CA ALA A 204 -18.11 7.57 0.52
C ALA A 204 -17.85 6.16 -0.01
N PHE A 205 -17.09 6.05 -1.10
CA PHE A 205 -16.69 4.75 -1.65
C PHE A 205 -15.86 3.93 -0.66
N LEU A 206 -14.83 4.52 -0.05
CA LEU A 206 -13.98 3.83 0.91
C LEU A 206 -14.79 3.41 2.16
N ALA A 207 -15.71 4.24 2.63
CA ALA A 207 -16.53 3.93 3.80
C ALA A 207 -17.42 2.71 3.53
N ALA A 208 -18.13 2.72 2.39
CA ALA A 208 -18.92 1.60 1.92
C ALA A 208 -18.07 0.34 1.68
N LEU A 209 -16.86 0.51 1.14
CA LEU A 209 -15.95 -0.60 0.88
C LEU A 209 -15.57 -1.29 2.20
N PHE A 210 -15.10 -0.55 3.19
CA PHE A 210 -14.69 -1.14 4.47
C PHE A 210 -15.88 -1.70 5.26
N GLU A 211 -17.06 -1.07 5.18
CA GLU A 211 -18.31 -1.62 5.74
C GLU A 211 -18.63 -3.00 5.15
N LYS A 212 -18.58 -3.14 3.82
CA LYS A 212 -18.85 -4.42 3.15
C LYS A 212 -17.75 -5.46 3.32
N VAL A 213 -16.49 -5.02 3.41
CA VAL A 213 -15.38 -5.91 3.77
C VAL A 213 -15.59 -6.44 5.19
N ALA A 214 -15.84 -5.58 6.17
CA ALA A 214 -16.08 -6.00 7.55
C ALA A 214 -17.20 -7.04 7.63
N HIS A 215 -18.33 -6.79 6.96
CA HIS A 215 -19.45 -7.73 6.92
C HIS A 215 -19.04 -9.15 6.45
N ILE A 216 -18.28 -9.25 5.35
CA ILE A 216 -17.78 -10.54 4.86
C ILE A 216 -16.81 -11.19 5.85
N LEU A 217 -16.00 -10.39 6.55
CA LEU A 217 -15.01 -10.89 7.49
C LEU A 217 -15.62 -11.32 8.83
N GLU A 218 -16.80 -10.81 9.21
CA GLU A 218 -17.55 -11.24 10.40
C GLU A 218 -18.08 -12.68 10.24
N HIS A 219 -18.56 -13.01 9.03
CA HIS A 219 -19.19 -14.31 8.75
C HIS A 219 -18.63 -14.98 7.50
N PRO A 220 -17.31 -15.29 7.45
CA PRO A 220 -16.64 -15.73 6.23
C PRO A 220 -17.20 -17.05 5.69
N GLU A 221 -17.73 -17.94 6.53
CA GLU A 221 -18.35 -19.18 6.07
C GLU A 221 -19.67 -18.90 5.31
N GLU A 222 -20.54 -18.08 5.88
CA GLU A 222 -21.86 -17.76 5.31
C GLU A 222 -21.74 -16.84 4.09
N ASP A 223 -20.87 -15.84 4.16
CA ASP A 223 -20.73 -14.85 3.10
C ASP A 223 -19.83 -15.30 1.95
N ILE A 224 -18.90 -16.22 2.17
CA ILE A 224 -18.00 -16.68 1.10
C ILE A 224 -18.42 -18.06 0.60
N ILE A 225 -18.42 -19.08 1.47
CA ILE A 225 -18.61 -20.47 1.05
C ILE A 225 -20.03 -20.69 0.55
N ASP A 226 -21.00 -20.20 1.32
CA ASP A 226 -22.42 -20.33 1.05
C ASP A 226 -22.80 -19.59 -0.25
N ARG A 227 -22.25 -18.39 -0.48
CA ARG A 227 -22.42 -17.66 -1.74
C ARG A 227 -21.76 -18.38 -2.93
N ILE A 228 -20.57 -18.95 -2.76
CA ILE A 228 -19.93 -19.78 -3.79
C ILE A 228 -20.76 -21.03 -4.13
N ALA A 229 -21.34 -21.68 -3.12
CA ALA A 229 -22.20 -22.84 -3.29
C ALA A 229 -23.48 -22.51 -4.08
N LYS A 230 -24.11 -21.37 -3.77
CA LYS A 230 -25.38 -20.91 -4.36
C LYS A 230 -25.21 -20.23 -5.73
N GLU A 231 -23.99 -19.84 -6.12
CA GLU A 231 -23.76 -19.14 -7.39
C GLU A 231 -23.92 -20.05 -8.60
N LYS A 232 -25.08 -19.92 -9.27
CA LYS A 232 -25.49 -20.76 -10.42
C LYS A 232 -24.63 -20.57 -11.68
N SER A 233 -23.98 -19.42 -11.83
CA SER A 233 -23.15 -19.13 -13.01
C SER A 233 -21.74 -19.73 -12.95
N LEU A 234 -21.33 -20.26 -11.80
CA LEU A 234 -20.09 -21.01 -11.64
C LEU A 234 -20.26 -22.42 -12.19
N GLN A 235 -19.28 -22.87 -12.98
CA GLN A 235 -19.21 -24.25 -13.45
C GLN A 235 -19.01 -25.19 -12.26
N GLN A 236 -19.64 -26.36 -12.30
CA GLN A 236 -19.55 -27.36 -11.23
C GLN A 236 -18.11 -27.77 -10.93
N SER A 237 -17.26 -27.91 -11.95
CA SER A 237 -15.83 -28.22 -11.80
C SER A 237 -15.08 -27.14 -11.03
N VAL A 238 -15.26 -25.87 -11.39
CA VAL A 238 -14.65 -24.72 -10.69
C VAL A 238 -15.11 -24.66 -9.23
N ARG A 239 -16.38 -24.94 -8.97
CA ARG A 239 -16.92 -25.00 -7.60
C ARG A 239 -16.29 -26.15 -6.80
N GLN A 240 -16.17 -27.33 -7.39
CA GLN A 240 -15.54 -28.48 -6.74
C GLN A 240 -14.06 -28.22 -6.43
N GLU A 241 -13.31 -27.67 -7.39
CA GLU A 241 -11.91 -27.28 -7.20
C GLU A 241 -11.75 -26.25 -6.07
N ALA A 242 -12.61 -25.22 -6.05
CA ALA A 242 -12.60 -24.21 -5.00
C ALA A 242 -12.84 -24.78 -3.60
N PHE A 243 -13.74 -25.78 -3.47
CA PHE A 243 -13.99 -26.44 -2.18
C PHE A 243 -12.93 -27.48 -1.80
N GLN A 244 -12.32 -28.17 -2.77
CA GLN A 244 -11.20 -29.08 -2.53
C GLN A 244 -9.96 -28.34 -2.02
N HIS A 245 -9.74 -27.11 -2.50
CA HIS A 245 -8.62 -26.26 -2.13
C HIS A 245 -9.04 -25.05 -1.29
N LEU A 246 -10.12 -25.19 -0.50
CA LEU A 246 -10.65 -24.10 0.30
C LEU A 246 -9.58 -23.57 1.27
N PRO A 247 -9.21 -22.28 1.21
CA PRO A 247 -8.18 -21.73 2.08
C PRO A 247 -8.61 -21.75 3.55
N ARG A 248 -7.66 -22.02 4.45
CA ARG A 248 -7.90 -22.03 5.90
C ARG A 248 -7.89 -20.63 6.51
N THR A 249 -7.10 -19.72 5.95
CA THR A 249 -6.94 -18.36 6.45
C THR A 249 -8.04 -17.44 5.91
N LEU A 250 -8.34 -16.38 6.67
CA LEU A 250 -9.31 -15.37 6.27
C LEU A 250 -8.86 -14.65 4.99
N ALA A 251 -7.57 -14.29 4.93
CA ALA A 251 -6.90 -13.77 3.74
C ALA A 251 -7.15 -14.62 2.48
N GLY A 252 -6.91 -15.93 2.58
CA GLY A 252 -7.10 -16.85 1.46
C GLY A 252 -8.58 -16.97 1.06
N LYS A 253 -9.51 -17.02 2.03
CA LYS A 253 -10.95 -17.10 1.75
C LYS A 253 -11.45 -15.86 1.02
N LEU A 254 -11.09 -14.65 1.48
CA LEU A 254 -11.46 -13.42 0.79
C LEU A 254 -10.83 -13.36 -0.61
N HIS A 255 -9.57 -13.78 -0.76
CA HIS A 255 -8.93 -13.83 -2.06
C HIS A 255 -9.65 -14.77 -3.03
N LEU A 256 -10.04 -15.96 -2.57
CA LEU A 256 -10.87 -16.88 -3.35
C LEU A 256 -12.20 -16.21 -3.75
N PHE A 257 -12.91 -15.59 -2.80
CA PHE A 257 -14.15 -14.86 -3.08
C PHE A 257 -13.98 -13.78 -4.18
N MET A 258 -12.89 -13.03 -4.12
CA MET A 258 -12.60 -11.92 -5.04
C MET A 258 -12.07 -12.38 -6.41
N THR A 259 -11.72 -13.66 -6.59
CA THR A 259 -11.13 -14.17 -7.83
C THR A 259 -11.93 -15.29 -8.47
N ILE A 260 -12.80 -15.98 -7.72
CA ILE A 260 -13.55 -17.13 -8.21
C ILE A 260 -14.47 -16.77 -9.38
N GLY A 261 -14.48 -17.64 -10.38
CA GLY A 261 -15.27 -17.43 -11.59
C GLY A 261 -14.69 -16.36 -12.54
N ARG A 262 -13.47 -15.88 -12.31
CA ARG A 262 -12.71 -15.11 -13.31
C ARG A 262 -12.60 -15.94 -14.59
N ARG A 263 -13.14 -15.42 -15.67
CA ARG A 263 -13.21 -16.11 -16.97
C ARG A 263 -12.03 -15.76 -17.86
N LYS A 264 -11.70 -16.65 -18.80
CA LYS A 264 -10.66 -16.42 -19.82
C LYS A 264 -10.97 -15.23 -20.74
N ASP A 265 -12.26 -14.88 -20.89
CA ASP A 265 -12.73 -13.68 -21.59
C ASP A 265 -12.53 -12.38 -20.79
N ARG A 266 -11.76 -12.44 -19.70
CA ARG A 266 -11.33 -11.29 -18.90
C ARG A 266 -12.50 -10.56 -18.22
N ARG A 267 -13.60 -11.26 -17.97
CA ARG A 267 -14.68 -10.77 -17.11
C ARG A 267 -14.44 -11.16 -15.66
N GLN A 268 -14.72 -10.23 -14.75
CA GLN A 268 -14.76 -10.51 -13.32
C GLN A 268 -15.81 -11.58 -13.01
N GLY A 269 -15.50 -12.40 -12.01
CA GLY A 269 -16.46 -13.33 -11.42
C GLY A 269 -17.73 -12.60 -10.96
N LYS A 270 -18.88 -13.29 -11.01
CA LYS A 270 -20.16 -12.69 -10.65
C LYS A 270 -20.18 -12.20 -9.19
N LEU A 271 -19.60 -12.96 -8.27
CA LEU A 271 -19.54 -12.61 -6.84
C LEU A 271 -18.77 -11.30 -6.59
N ARG A 272 -17.60 -11.12 -7.21
CA ARG A 272 -16.86 -9.85 -7.14
C ARG A 272 -17.62 -8.68 -7.74
N ARG A 273 -18.34 -8.90 -8.85
CA ARG A 273 -19.20 -7.86 -9.44
C ARG A 273 -20.32 -7.46 -8.49
N GLU A 274 -21.04 -8.43 -7.95
CA GLU A 274 -22.11 -8.18 -6.96
C GLU A 274 -21.58 -7.47 -5.71
N PHE A 275 -20.39 -7.85 -5.23
CA PHE A 275 -19.74 -7.17 -4.12
C PHE A 275 -19.52 -5.68 -4.43
N TYR A 276 -18.91 -5.36 -5.57
CA TYR A 276 -18.69 -3.97 -5.95
C TYR A 276 -19.97 -3.21 -6.28
N ASP A 277 -20.99 -3.88 -6.82
CA ASP A 277 -22.30 -3.28 -7.05
C ASP A 277 -22.94 -2.86 -5.71
N GLN A 278 -22.85 -3.70 -4.67
CA GLN A 278 -23.31 -3.38 -3.31
C GLN A 278 -22.50 -2.23 -2.68
N VAL A 279 -21.18 -2.23 -2.86
CA VAL A 279 -20.31 -1.13 -2.41
C VAL A 279 -20.72 0.18 -3.08
N LEU A 280 -20.97 0.17 -4.39
CA LEU A 280 -21.35 1.38 -5.14
C LEU A 280 -22.74 1.88 -4.76
N GLN A 281 -23.72 0.99 -4.61
CA GLN A 281 -25.05 1.35 -4.14
C GLN A 281 -24.96 2.07 -2.79
N ARG A 282 -24.18 1.50 -1.86
CA ARG A 282 -23.96 2.09 -0.55
C ARG A 282 -23.20 3.41 -0.61
N ALA A 283 -22.17 3.50 -1.46
CA ALA A 283 -21.41 4.73 -1.67
C ALA A 283 -22.30 5.87 -2.22
N ILE A 284 -23.22 5.57 -3.13
CA ILE A 284 -24.19 6.54 -3.67
C ILE A 284 -25.09 7.09 -2.57
N GLU A 285 -25.59 6.25 -1.67
CA GLU A 285 -26.41 6.66 -0.53
C GLU A 285 -25.63 7.63 0.39
N LEU A 286 -24.40 7.25 0.77
CA LEU A 286 -23.53 8.07 1.62
C LEU A 286 -23.16 9.40 0.96
N TYR A 287 -22.84 9.38 -0.33
CA TYR A 287 -22.51 10.58 -1.10
C TYR A 287 -23.71 11.53 -1.20
N ARG A 288 -24.91 11.01 -1.52
CA ARG A 288 -26.15 11.80 -1.57
C ARG A 288 -26.51 12.41 -0.21
N TYR A 289 -26.26 11.70 0.88
CA TYR A 289 -26.46 12.24 2.22
C TYR A 289 -25.61 13.50 2.44
N VAL A 290 -24.33 13.48 2.06
CA VAL A 290 -23.44 14.63 2.23
C VAL A 290 -23.84 15.78 1.30
N THR A 291 -24.08 15.52 0.02
CA THR A 291 -24.40 16.57 -0.96
C THR A 291 -25.78 17.19 -0.78
N SER A 292 -26.72 16.49 -0.14
CA SER A 292 -28.02 17.04 0.27
C SER A 292 -28.00 17.80 1.60
N GLY A 293 -26.81 18.07 2.17
CA GLY A 293 -26.68 18.76 3.45
C GLY A 293 -27.22 17.95 4.64
N GLY A 294 -27.25 16.62 4.54
CA GLY A 294 -27.73 15.72 5.59
C GLY A 294 -29.25 15.61 5.70
N THR A 295 -30.00 16.06 4.69
CA THR A 295 -31.47 16.03 4.65
C THR A 295 -32.05 14.74 4.05
N ALA A 296 -31.20 13.87 3.49
CA ALA A 296 -31.63 12.57 2.97
C ALA A 296 -32.37 11.73 4.03
N GLU A 297 -33.29 10.87 3.58
CA GLU A 297 -34.13 10.03 4.45
C GLU A 297 -33.28 9.29 5.50
N LYS A 298 -33.59 9.52 6.78
CA LYS A 298 -32.86 8.98 7.94
C LYS A 298 -32.70 7.45 7.91
N ALA A 299 -33.59 6.73 7.20
CA ALA A 299 -33.59 5.27 7.16
C ALA A 299 -32.31 4.65 6.57
N CYS A 300 -31.57 5.39 5.74
CA CYS A 300 -30.38 4.87 5.06
C CYS A 300 -29.05 5.34 5.67
N VAL A 301 -29.07 6.14 6.74
CA VAL A 301 -27.86 6.75 7.29
C VAL A 301 -27.39 5.96 8.53
N PRO A 302 -26.11 5.55 8.63
CA PRO A 302 -25.59 4.90 9.83
C PRO A 302 -25.83 5.74 11.09
N GLU A 303 -26.15 5.08 12.22
CA GLU A 303 -26.36 5.76 13.51
C GLU A 303 -25.17 6.63 13.94
N ILE A 304 -23.96 6.19 13.60
CA ILE A 304 -22.71 6.92 13.88
C ILE A 304 -22.73 8.32 13.24
N MET A 305 -23.36 8.48 12.07
CA MET A 305 -23.47 9.78 11.40
C MET A 305 -24.62 10.63 11.97
N THR A 306 -25.65 10.02 12.56
CA THR A 306 -26.78 10.76 13.13
C THR A 306 -26.52 11.26 14.55
N ASN A 307 -25.75 10.50 15.33
CA ASN A 307 -25.60 10.71 16.78
C ASN A 307 -24.47 11.68 17.17
N GLN A 308 -23.72 12.20 16.21
CA GLN A 308 -22.72 13.24 16.46
C GLN A 308 -23.32 14.64 16.27
N PRO A 309 -23.66 15.36 17.36
CA PRO A 309 -24.05 16.75 17.26
C PRO A 309 -22.82 17.58 16.84
N SER A 310 -23.05 18.61 16.01
CA SER A 310 -22.09 19.68 15.70
C SER A 310 -21.06 19.45 14.58
N HIS A 311 -21.06 18.31 13.89
CA HIS A 311 -20.15 18.06 12.77
C HIS A 311 -20.82 18.28 11.40
N SER A 312 -20.03 18.75 10.42
CA SER A 312 -20.50 18.85 9.03
C SER A 312 -20.83 17.45 8.47
N PRO A 313 -21.69 17.31 7.46
CA PRO A 313 -21.97 16.01 6.84
C PRO A 313 -20.71 15.30 6.31
N ALA A 314 -19.73 16.05 5.82
CA ALA A 314 -18.45 15.51 5.36
C ALA A 314 -17.60 14.96 6.52
N ASP A 315 -17.54 15.66 7.65
CA ASP A 315 -16.82 15.18 8.85
C ASP A 315 -17.45 13.90 9.40
N LYS A 316 -18.79 13.83 9.39
CA LYS A 316 -19.54 12.63 9.78
C LYS A 316 -19.21 11.45 8.87
N LEU A 317 -19.09 11.69 7.57
CA LEU A 317 -18.70 10.66 6.60
C LEU A 317 -17.25 10.19 6.83
N ALA A 318 -16.32 11.11 7.12
CA ALA A 318 -14.94 10.77 7.46
C ALA A 318 -14.86 9.95 8.77
N ALA A 319 -15.65 10.30 9.78
CA ALA A 319 -15.76 9.53 11.02
C ALA A 319 -16.35 8.13 10.78
N PHE A 320 -17.36 8.03 9.91
CA PHE A 320 -17.91 6.73 9.51
C PHE A 320 -16.89 5.88 8.75
N LEU A 321 -16.15 6.46 7.81
CA LEU A 321 -15.03 5.79 7.13
C LEU A 321 -14.02 5.24 8.15
N GLN A 322 -13.56 6.07 9.10
CA GLN A 322 -12.63 5.64 10.15
C GLN A 322 -13.20 4.50 10.98
N SER A 323 -14.47 4.56 11.39
CA SER A 323 -15.14 3.52 12.17
C SER A 323 -15.25 2.20 11.42
N SER A 324 -15.73 2.23 10.18
CA SER A 324 -15.89 1.02 9.34
C SER A 324 -14.54 0.37 9.04
N ALA A 325 -13.52 1.19 8.78
CA ALA A 325 -12.16 0.72 8.55
C ALA A 325 -11.53 0.12 9.82
N GLN A 326 -11.73 0.75 10.98
CA GLN A 326 -11.27 0.23 12.28
C GLN A 326 -11.94 -1.11 12.61
N HIS A 327 -13.25 -1.24 12.32
CA HIS A 327 -13.95 -2.51 12.46
C HIS A 327 -13.30 -3.57 11.56
N ALA A 328 -13.17 -3.31 10.26
CA ALA A 328 -12.54 -4.26 9.33
C ALA A 328 -11.14 -4.69 9.80
N VAL A 329 -10.32 -3.74 10.26
CA VAL A 329 -8.99 -4.04 10.81
C VAL A 329 -9.05 -4.95 12.04
N SER A 330 -10.00 -4.74 12.95
CA SER A 330 -10.13 -5.54 14.18
C SER A 330 -10.47 -7.01 13.90
N LEU A 331 -11.07 -7.30 12.74
CA LEU A 331 -11.37 -8.66 12.28
C LEU A 331 -10.15 -9.34 11.65
N VAL A 332 -9.19 -8.57 11.11
CA VAL A 332 -7.97 -9.08 10.48
C VAL A 332 -6.84 -9.23 11.48
N VAL A 333 -6.67 -8.25 12.36
CA VAL A 333 -5.61 -8.24 13.37
C VAL A 333 -6.23 -8.70 14.68
N PRO A 334 -6.04 -9.97 15.10
CA PRO A 334 -6.54 -10.41 16.39
C PRO A 334 -5.94 -9.51 17.49
N PRO A 335 -6.70 -9.20 18.56
CA PRO A 335 -6.19 -8.46 19.70
C PRO A 335 -4.87 -9.08 20.13
N ARG A 336 -3.80 -8.28 20.27
CA ARG A 336 -2.44 -8.74 20.63
C ARG A 336 -2.48 -9.48 21.98
N SER A 337 -2.85 -10.76 21.94
CA SER A 337 -2.65 -11.69 23.03
C SER A 337 -1.14 -11.90 23.12
N THR A 338 -0.62 -11.54 24.28
CA THR A 338 0.80 -11.54 24.64
C THR A 338 1.53 -12.80 24.14
N ALA A 339 2.61 -12.59 23.37
CA ALA A 339 3.73 -13.52 23.10
C ALA A 339 3.89 -14.17 21.70
N SER A 340 3.01 -13.99 20.71
CA SER A 340 3.30 -14.51 19.36
C SER A 340 4.14 -13.54 18.53
N LYS A 341 5.33 -13.96 18.08
CA LYS A 341 6.21 -13.25 17.13
C LYS A 341 5.76 -13.33 15.66
N SER A 342 4.62 -13.96 15.37
CA SER A 342 4.14 -14.06 13.99
C SER A 342 3.82 -12.68 13.41
N PRO A 343 4.21 -12.39 12.16
CA PRO A 343 3.82 -11.14 11.50
C PRO A 343 2.30 -11.04 11.51
N SER A 344 1.76 -9.97 12.11
CA SER A 344 0.33 -9.74 12.16
C SER A 344 -0.22 -9.65 10.74
N GLU A 345 -1.29 -10.39 10.43
CA GLU A 345 -2.06 -10.19 9.20
C GLU A 345 -2.45 -8.71 9.06
N ARG A 346 -2.62 -8.23 7.83
CA ARG A 346 -2.91 -6.81 7.55
C ARG A 346 -3.96 -6.68 6.48
N LEU A 347 -4.55 -5.49 6.39
CA LEU A 347 -5.52 -5.14 5.37
C LEU A 347 -4.87 -4.28 4.28
N PHE A 348 -4.94 -4.75 3.04
CA PHE A 348 -4.45 -4.06 1.86
C PHE A 348 -5.60 -3.74 0.90
N LEU A 349 -5.74 -2.48 0.51
CA LEU A 349 -6.43 -2.09 -0.71
C LEU A 349 -5.41 -2.04 -1.85
N VAL A 350 -5.58 -2.84 -2.89
CA VAL A 350 -4.67 -2.82 -4.04
C VAL A 350 -5.42 -2.25 -5.24
N VAL A 351 -5.09 -1.02 -5.62
CA VAL A 351 -5.65 -0.31 -6.76
C VAL A 351 -4.81 -0.60 -8.00
N GLU A 352 -5.23 -1.56 -8.81
CA GLU A 352 -4.61 -1.86 -10.09
C GLU A 352 -4.99 -0.80 -11.14
N ASN A 353 -4.01 -0.40 -11.95
CA ASN A 353 -4.16 0.59 -13.02
C ASN A 353 -4.49 1.98 -12.49
N ALA A 354 -3.94 2.29 -11.33
CA ALA A 354 -4.10 3.57 -10.67
C ALA A 354 -3.59 4.76 -11.52
N HIS A 355 -2.82 4.53 -12.60
CA HIS A 355 -2.48 5.57 -13.56
C HIS A 355 -3.71 6.27 -14.17
N THR A 356 -4.88 5.61 -14.24
CA THR A 356 -6.12 6.24 -14.71
C THR A 356 -6.56 7.39 -13.81
N LEU A 357 -6.14 7.38 -12.54
CA LEU A 357 -6.45 8.42 -11.56
C LEU A 357 -5.56 9.65 -11.66
N VAL A 358 -4.50 9.60 -12.47
CA VAL A 358 -3.58 10.74 -12.70
C VAL A 358 -4.17 11.75 -13.70
N THR A 359 -5.31 11.43 -14.32
CA THR A 359 -6.02 12.36 -15.20
C THR A 359 -6.37 13.64 -14.43
N ARG A 360 -5.94 14.78 -14.96
CA ARG A 360 -6.23 16.12 -14.41
C ARG A 360 -7.73 16.36 -14.36
N LEU A 361 -8.19 16.96 -13.27
CA LEU A 361 -9.54 17.49 -13.17
C LEU A 361 -9.58 18.84 -13.92
N HIS A 362 -10.63 19.05 -14.71
CA HIS A 362 -10.85 20.35 -15.38
C HIS A 362 -11.45 21.30 -14.34
N ILE A 363 -10.60 21.87 -13.49
CA ILE A 363 -11.07 22.80 -12.47
C ILE A 363 -11.49 24.09 -13.17
N ASN A 364 -12.75 24.48 -13.02
CA ASN A 364 -13.20 25.79 -13.47
C ASN A 364 -12.48 26.86 -12.64
N ALA A 365 -11.67 27.68 -13.31
CA ALA A 365 -10.82 28.70 -12.67
C ALA A 365 -11.60 29.68 -11.77
N GLU A 366 -12.91 29.82 -11.99
CA GLU A 366 -13.80 30.68 -11.20
C GLU A 366 -13.96 30.21 -9.74
N HIS A 367 -13.88 28.90 -9.47
CA HIS A 367 -14.10 28.35 -8.12
C HIS A 367 -12.80 28.21 -7.30
N HIS A 368 -11.66 28.19 -7.98
CA HIS A 368 -10.33 28.10 -7.36
C HIS A 368 -9.32 29.06 -8.01
N PRO A 369 -9.58 30.39 -8.01
CA PRO A 369 -8.80 31.37 -8.77
C PRO A 369 -7.34 31.52 -8.31
N ASN A 370 -6.98 31.00 -7.14
CA ASN A 370 -5.71 31.29 -6.48
C ASN A 370 -4.78 30.09 -6.26
N ASN A 371 -5.18 28.86 -6.58
CA ASN A 371 -4.39 27.72 -6.09
C ASN A 371 -3.25 27.27 -7.00
N GLY A 372 -3.29 27.45 -8.33
CA GLY A 372 -2.26 26.91 -9.22
C GLY A 372 -2.06 25.37 -9.14
N GLU A 373 -2.73 24.70 -8.21
CA GLU A 373 -2.63 23.28 -7.91
C GLU A 373 -3.38 22.49 -8.96
N GLU A 374 -2.67 21.62 -9.66
CA GLU A 374 -3.28 20.65 -10.54
C GLU A 374 -3.90 19.51 -9.71
N TRP A 375 -5.23 19.51 -9.58
CA TRP A 375 -5.92 18.41 -8.92
C TRP A 375 -6.07 17.21 -9.84
N THR A 376 -5.86 16.03 -9.27
CA THR A 376 -6.08 14.75 -9.95
C THR A 376 -7.05 13.92 -9.11
N ARG A 377 -7.69 12.94 -9.75
CA ARG A 377 -8.49 11.95 -9.01
C ARG A 377 -7.63 11.22 -7.98
N PHE A 378 -6.34 11.02 -8.25
CA PHE A 378 -5.43 10.42 -7.30
C PHE A 378 -5.16 11.31 -6.07
N SER A 379 -5.05 12.64 -6.23
CA SER A 379 -4.89 13.54 -5.08
C SER A 379 -6.16 13.55 -4.20
N CYS A 380 -7.36 13.54 -4.80
CA CYS A 380 -8.62 13.39 -4.08
C CYS A 380 -8.70 12.04 -3.34
N LEU A 381 -8.28 10.93 -3.98
CA LEU A 381 -8.24 9.60 -3.34
C LEU A 381 -7.29 9.61 -2.14
N ARG A 382 -6.10 10.20 -2.28
CA ARG A 382 -5.15 10.37 -1.17
C ARG A 382 -5.74 11.17 -0.03
N ARG A 383 -6.47 12.25 -0.32
CA ARG A 383 -7.13 13.08 0.70
C ARG A 383 -8.21 12.29 1.43
N ALA A 384 -9.04 11.51 0.72
CA ALA A 384 -9.98 10.59 1.35
C ALA A 384 -9.28 9.56 2.27
N PHE A 385 -8.13 9.03 1.84
CA PHE A 385 -7.31 8.12 2.63
C PHE A 385 -6.73 8.73 3.91
N ARG A 386 -6.60 10.06 4.03
CA ARG A 386 -6.14 10.72 5.26
C ARG A 386 -7.10 10.51 6.43
N ALA A 387 -8.39 10.29 6.15
CA ALA A 387 -9.37 9.97 7.18
C ALA A 387 -9.05 8.65 7.90
N LEU A 388 -8.25 7.77 7.29
CA LEU A 388 -7.81 6.47 7.83
C LEU A 388 -6.57 6.56 8.73
N HIS A 389 -6.22 7.77 9.17
CA HIS A 389 -5.03 8.03 9.97
C HIS A 389 -4.95 7.11 11.19
N GLY A 390 -3.77 6.53 11.42
CA GLY A 390 -3.49 5.64 12.55
C GLY A 390 -3.93 4.19 12.37
N LEU A 391 -4.67 3.86 11.31
CA LEU A 391 -5.06 2.47 11.03
C LEU A 391 -3.97 1.72 10.25
N PRO A 392 -3.77 0.42 10.51
CA PRO A 392 -2.79 -0.41 9.81
C PRO A 392 -3.26 -0.86 8.42
N ILE A 393 -3.89 0.03 7.66
CA ILE A 393 -4.40 -0.21 6.31
C ILE A 393 -3.41 0.32 5.30
N TRP A 394 -3.07 -0.51 4.32
CA TRP A 394 -2.16 -0.15 3.23
C TRP A 394 -2.93 0.02 1.93
N CYS A 395 -2.67 1.09 1.19
CA CYS A 395 -3.19 1.28 -0.15
C CYS A 395 -2.04 1.16 -1.15
N ILE A 396 -2.05 0.12 -1.98
CA ILE A 396 -1.03 -0.08 -3.01
C ILE A 396 -1.62 0.31 -4.36
N CYS A 397 -1.09 1.36 -4.97
CA CYS A 397 -1.55 1.86 -6.25
C CYS A 397 -0.60 1.38 -7.35
N ALA A 398 -1.03 0.36 -8.08
CA ALA A 398 -0.25 -0.34 -9.08
C ALA A 398 -0.47 0.22 -10.50
N GLY A 399 0.57 0.18 -11.33
CA GLY A 399 0.45 0.40 -12.78
C GLY A 399 0.79 1.81 -13.26
N PHE A 400 1.67 2.54 -12.57
CA PHE A 400 2.12 3.88 -12.94
C PHE A 400 3.27 3.92 -13.97
N ALA A 401 3.59 2.80 -14.65
CA ALA A 401 4.77 2.70 -15.52
C ALA A 401 4.90 3.82 -16.58
N LYS A 402 3.79 4.41 -17.05
CA LYS A 402 3.80 5.60 -17.93
C LYS A 402 3.48 6.93 -17.23
N ALA A 403 2.85 6.88 -16.07
CA ALA A 403 2.43 8.06 -15.32
C ALA A 403 3.53 8.61 -14.39
N ALA A 404 4.63 7.88 -14.17
CA ALA A 404 5.80 8.38 -13.44
C ALA A 404 6.35 9.70 -14.02
N ILE A 405 6.31 9.84 -15.34
CA ILE A 405 6.76 11.05 -16.05
C ILE A 405 5.84 12.25 -15.77
N LEU A 406 4.52 12.03 -15.76
CA LEU A 406 3.53 13.05 -15.41
C LEU A 406 3.54 13.38 -13.92
N TRP A 407 3.77 12.39 -13.07
CA TRP A 407 3.77 12.53 -11.62
C TRP A 407 4.97 13.35 -11.13
N ASN A 408 6.17 13.12 -11.69
CA ASN A 408 7.35 13.90 -11.35
C ASN A 408 7.20 15.39 -11.73
N ALA A 409 6.47 15.69 -12.81
CA ALA A 409 6.14 17.07 -13.19
C ALA A 409 5.14 17.74 -12.23
N MET A 410 4.29 16.96 -11.55
CA MET A 410 3.35 17.46 -10.54
C MET A 410 4.01 17.59 -9.16
N ASP A 411 4.96 16.72 -8.81
CA ASP A 411 5.67 16.74 -7.52
C ASP A 411 6.49 18.03 -7.33
N ASP A 412 7.02 18.61 -8.41
CA ASP A 412 7.70 19.92 -8.37
C ASP A 412 6.77 21.09 -8.01
N GLN A 413 5.45 20.96 -8.19
CA GLN A 413 4.46 21.98 -7.79
C GLN A 413 3.96 21.80 -6.34
N PHE A 414 4.06 20.58 -5.78
CA PHE A 414 3.61 20.30 -4.41
C PHE A 414 4.68 20.59 -3.33
N LYS A 415 5.93 20.86 -3.73
CA LYS A 415 7.04 21.17 -2.81
C LYS A 415 6.88 22.50 -2.06
N ASP A 416 6.09 23.44 -2.57
CA ASP A 416 5.93 24.77 -1.95
C ASP A 416 5.11 24.77 -0.64
N HIS A 417 4.51 23.65 -0.24
CA HIS A 417 3.56 23.62 0.89
C HIS A 417 3.86 22.51 1.92
N GLN A 418 5.13 22.34 2.32
CA GLN A 418 5.53 21.46 3.44
C GLN A 418 5.20 22.06 4.82
N GLY A 419 3.90 22.17 5.12
CA GLY A 419 3.40 22.45 6.47
C GLY A 419 2.66 21.28 7.14
N SER A 420 2.37 20.18 6.44
CA SER A 420 1.56 19.09 7.02
C SER A 420 1.98 17.67 6.58
N GLY A 421 2.80 17.03 7.42
CA GLY A 421 2.81 15.62 7.86
C GLY A 421 2.57 14.42 6.92
N CYS A 422 2.24 14.56 5.65
CA CYS A 422 1.88 13.42 4.79
C CYS A 422 3.14 12.76 4.19
N ARG A 423 3.76 11.83 4.93
CA ARG A 423 4.87 11.01 4.38
C ARG A 423 4.33 10.01 3.36
N VAL A 424 4.65 10.22 2.08
CA VAL A 424 4.46 9.24 1.01
C VAL A 424 5.66 8.31 1.02
N VAL A 425 5.43 7.01 1.17
CA VAL A 425 6.50 6.02 1.04
C VAL A 425 6.54 5.56 -0.41
N PHE A 426 7.59 5.94 -1.13
CA PHE A 426 7.87 5.47 -2.47
C PHE A 426 8.56 4.09 -2.40
N GLY A 427 7.92 3.08 -2.98
CA GLY A 427 8.45 1.72 -3.09
C GLY A 427 8.26 1.17 -4.50
N VAL A 428 9.31 1.23 -5.32
CA VAL A 428 9.37 0.44 -6.56
C VAL A 428 9.69 -1.00 -6.14
N LEU A 429 8.78 -1.96 -6.41
CA LEU A 429 9.08 -3.38 -6.23
C LEU A 429 9.03 -4.03 -7.62
N GLN A 430 10.17 -4.52 -8.11
CA GLN A 430 10.25 -5.20 -9.40
C GLN A 430 10.42 -6.71 -9.17
N PHE A 431 9.54 -7.53 -9.76
CA PHE A 431 9.66 -8.99 -9.72
C PHE A 431 10.46 -9.49 -10.92
N ARG A 432 11.44 -10.37 -10.68
CA ARG A 432 12.14 -11.14 -11.72
C ARG A 432 11.49 -12.52 -11.80
N GLU A 433 10.96 -12.91 -12.95
CA GLU A 433 10.62 -14.32 -13.20
C GLU A 433 11.92 -15.12 -13.15
N ARG A 434 11.97 -16.16 -12.32
CA ARG A 434 13.05 -17.16 -12.36
C ARG A 434 12.76 -18.07 -13.55
N ASP A 435 13.70 -18.14 -14.48
CA ASP A 435 13.75 -19.21 -15.50
C ASP A 435 13.96 -20.58 -14.83
#